data_AF-A0A2W1L4Z9-F1
#
_entry.id   AF-A0A2W1L4Z9-F1
#
_cell.length_a   1.000
_cell.length_b   1.000
_cell.length_c   1.000
_cell.angle_alpha   90.00
_cell.angle_beta   90.00
_cell.angle_gamma   90.00
#
_symmetry.space_group_name_H-M   'P 1'
#
loop_
_entity.id
_entity.type
_entity.pdbx_description
1 polymer ?
#
loop_
_entity_poly.entity_id
_entity_poly.type
_entity_poly.pdbx_seq_one_letter_code
_entity_poly.pdbx_strand_id
1 'polypeptide(L)'
;MQQFSNVLIHLRKWFEQFRWFHLIRQYDMHILFGSLGLITLRTLLYRLFWDSYDGINALNTLFYDIPLAALSDQTFLLGIWITLVSRNINYVPYAMWIYAVVTLFPFTDLSFAGLLKAAIYAFLGYWLFRYTASAHANESVAS
;
A
#
# COMPACT_ATOMS: atom_id res chain seq x y z
N MET A 1 -5.38 -2.27 21.72
CA MET A 1 -4.88 -3.39 20.89
C MET A 1 -5.88 -4.52 20.75
N GLN A 2 -6.58 -4.94 21.82
CA GLN A 2 -7.54 -6.06 21.74
C GLN A 2 -8.75 -5.74 20.84
N GLN A 3 -9.31 -4.53 20.95
CA GLN A 3 -10.40 -4.08 20.05
C GLN A 3 -9.98 -4.09 18.58
N PHE A 4 -8.75 -3.66 18.27
CA PHE A 4 -8.23 -3.69 16.89
C PHE A 4 -8.06 -5.13 16.39
N SER A 5 -7.61 -6.05 17.26
CA SER A 5 -7.57 -7.49 16.97
C SER A 5 -8.95 -8.03 16.58
N ASN A 6 -9.99 -7.68 17.36
CA ASN A 6 -11.36 -8.07 17.03
C ASN A 6 -11.82 -7.52 15.68
N VAL A 7 -11.46 -6.27 15.36
CA VAL A 7 -11.75 -5.68 14.04
C VAL A 7 -11.08 -6.47 12.92
N LEU A 8 -9.81 -6.88 13.08
CA LEU A 8 -9.11 -7.69 12.07
C LEU A 8 -9.75 -9.07 11.89
N ILE A 9 -10.21 -9.71 12.98
CA ILE A 9 -10.92 -10.99 12.92
C ILE A 9 -12.24 -10.84 12.13
N HIS A 10 -13.03 -9.80 12.43
CA HIS A 10 -14.27 -9.54 11.70
C HIS A 10 -14.02 -9.18 10.23
N LEU A 11 -12.99 -8.37 9.97
CA LEU A 11 -12.56 -8.01 8.62
C LEU A 11 -12.16 -9.26 7.81
N ARG A 12 -11.42 -10.18 8.44
CA ARG A 12 -11.05 -11.46 7.81
C ARG A 12 -12.27 -12.29 7.47
N LYS A 13 -13.20 -12.47 8.42
CA LYS A 13 -14.45 -13.20 8.19
C LYS A 13 -15.27 -12.58 7.06
N TRP A 14 -15.30 -11.25 6.97
CA TRP A 14 -15.93 -10.55 5.86
C TRP A 14 -15.23 -10.84 4.52
N PHE A 15 -13.90 -10.78 4.47
CA PHE A 15 -13.14 -11.14 3.27
C PHE A 15 -13.34 -12.60 2.84
N GLU A 16 -13.45 -13.52 3.79
CA GLU A 16 -13.70 -14.95 3.54
C GLU A 16 -15.05 -15.23 2.86
N GLN A 17 -16.01 -14.28 2.91
CA GLN A 17 -17.27 -14.38 2.16
C GLN A 17 -17.07 -14.25 0.63
N PHE A 18 -15.95 -13.68 0.19
CA PHE A 18 -15.67 -13.48 -1.23
C PHE A 18 -14.84 -14.63 -1.80
N ARG A 19 -15.33 -15.23 -2.89
CA ARG A 19 -14.65 -16.36 -3.56
C ARG A 19 -13.24 -15.99 -4.05
N TRP A 20 -13.06 -14.76 -4.53
CA TRP A 20 -11.77 -14.28 -5.03
C TRP A 20 -10.72 -14.10 -3.93
N PHE A 21 -11.13 -13.86 -2.67
CA PHE A 21 -10.19 -13.59 -1.58
C PHE A 21 -9.20 -14.73 -1.37
N HIS A 22 -9.67 -15.98 -1.44
CA HIS A 22 -8.82 -17.16 -1.28
C HIS A 22 -7.71 -17.24 -2.35
N LEU A 23 -8.01 -16.81 -3.58
CA LEU A 23 -7.04 -16.80 -4.68
C LEU A 23 -6.02 -15.67 -4.55
N ILE A 24 -6.45 -14.52 -4.04
CA ILE A 24 -5.63 -13.31 -3.97
C ILE A 24 -4.78 -13.29 -2.68
N ARG A 25 -5.26 -13.90 -1.60
CA ARG A 25 -4.58 -13.92 -0.28
C ARG A 25 -3.17 -14.52 -0.33
N GLN A 26 -2.91 -15.50 -1.20
CA GLN A 26 -1.57 -16.09 -1.37
C GLN A 26 -0.56 -15.13 -2.02
N TYR A 27 -1.05 -14.05 -2.65
CA TYR A 27 -0.26 -13.03 -3.33
C TYR A 27 -0.29 -11.69 -2.59
N ASP A 28 -0.72 -11.67 -1.31
CA ASP A 28 -0.83 -10.47 -0.46
C ASP A 28 0.42 -9.58 -0.52
N MET A 29 1.60 -10.15 -0.29
CA MET A 29 2.90 -9.48 -0.33
C MET A 29 3.22 -8.94 -1.73
N HIS A 30 2.92 -9.71 -2.78
CA HIS A 30 3.17 -9.33 -4.16
C HIS A 30 2.28 -8.17 -4.59
N ILE A 31 1.03 -8.15 -4.12
CA ILE A 31 0.09 -7.07 -4.40
C ILE A 31 0.53 -5.81 -3.64
N LEU A 32 0.88 -5.95 -2.36
CA LEU A 32 1.32 -4.84 -1.53
C LEU A 32 2.62 -4.20 -2.05
N PHE A 33 3.67 -4.98 -2.26
CA PHE A 33 4.97 -4.45 -2.69
C PHE A 33 5.07 -4.27 -4.20
N GLY A 34 4.36 -5.06 -5.00
CA GLY A 34 4.33 -4.90 -6.46
C GLY A 34 3.62 -3.62 -6.88
N SER A 35 2.49 -3.29 -6.25
CA SER A 35 1.83 -1.99 -6.45
C SER A 35 2.73 -0.83 -6.02
N LEU A 36 3.41 -0.96 -4.88
CA LEU A 36 4.37 0.04 -4.40
C LEU A 36 5.55 0.21 -5.37
N GLY A 37 6.03 -0.89 -5.96
CA GLY A 37 7.02 -0.89 -7.02
C GLY A 37 6.54 -0.13 -8.27
N LEU A 38 5.30 -0.35 -8.71
CA LEU A 38 4.70 0.39 -9.83
C LEU A 38 4.56 1.89 -9.53
N ILE A 39 4.14 2.26 -8.31
CA ILE A 39 4.03 3.65 -7.88
C ILE A 39 5.41 4.32 -7.90
N THR A 40 6.42 3.63 -7.37
CA THR A 40 7.81 4.11 -7.35
C THR A 40 8.36 4.25 -8.77
N LEU A 41 8.12 3.25 -9.62
CA LEU A 41 8.55 3.25 -11.01
C LEU A 41 7.91 4.40 -11.78
N ARG A 42 6.59 4.63 -11.61
CA ARG A 42 5.89 5.78 -12.19
C ARG A 42 6.58 7.08 -11.81
N THR A 43 6.77 7.32 -10.51
CA THR A 43 7.41 8.55 -10.02
C THR A 43 8.81 8.73 -10.60
N LEU A 44 9.59 7.66 -10.67
CA LEU A 44 10.95 7.68 -11.21
C LEU A 44 10.97 7.95 -12.72
N LEU A 45 10.09 7.31 -13.48
CA LEU A 45 10.00 7.50 -14.94
C LEU A 45 9.55 8.91 -15.30
N TYR A 46 8.51 9.44 -14.65
CA TYR A 46 8.09 10.83 -14.86
C TYR A 46 9.20 11.82 -14.52
N ARG A 47 10.04 11.49 -13.53
CA ARG A 47 11.19 12.34 -13.20
C ARG A 47 12.30 12.25 -14.25
N LEU A 48 12.62 11.06 -14.74
CA LEU A 48 13.69 10.86 -15.73
C LEU A 48 13.35 11.45 -17.09
N PHE A 49 12.09 11.38 -17.50
CA PHE A 49 11.64 11.82 -18.83
C PHE A 49 10.91 13.17 -18.80
N TRP A 50 10.99 13.92 -17.69
CA TRP A 50 10.29 15.20 -17.53
C TRP A 50 10.62 16.21 -18.63
N ASP A 51 11.85 16.23 -19.14
CA ASP A 51 12.29 17.20 -20.15
C ASP A 51 12.01 16.74 -21.60
N SER A 52 11.44 15.54 -21.79
CA SER A 52 11.16 14.98 -23.11
C SER A 52 9.66 14.90 -23.36
N TYR A 53 9.18 15.62 -24.37
CA TYR A 53 7.78 15.60 -24.79
C TYR A 53 7.30 14.19 -25.19
N ASP A 54 8.10 13.47 -25.98
CA ASP A 54 7.80 12.09 -26.40
C ASP A 54 7.79 11.14 -25.20
N GLY A 55 8.72 11.34 -24.25
CA GLY A 55 8.76 10.60 -22.99
C GLY A 55 7.51 10.81 -22.15
N ILE A 56 7.05 12.04 -21.99
CA ILE A 56 5.82 12.37 -21.24
C ILE A 56 4.58 11.74 -21.91
N ASN A 57 4.47 11.82 -23.24
CA ASN A 57 3.34 11.22 -23.96
C ASN A 57 3.28 9.71 -23.79
N ALA A 58 4.43 9.01 -23.93
CA ALA A 58 4.48 7.57 -23.71
C ALA A 58 4.10 7.18 -22.28
N LEU A 59 4.54 7.96 -21.28
CA LEU A 59 4.16 7.75 -19.88
C LEU A 59 2.68 8.00 -19.65
N ASN A 60 2.11 9.03 -20.27
CA ASN A 60 0.68 9.30 -20.14
C ASN A 60 -0.16 8.17 -20.71
N THR A 61 0.23 7.60 -21.84
CA THR A 61 -0.47 6.42 -22.36
C THR A 61 -0.36 5.22 -21.43
N LEU A 62 0.83 4.94 -20.90
CA LEU A 62 1.01 3.81 -19.97
C LEU A 62 0.21 4.00 -18.67
N PHE A 63 0.26 5.19 -18.06
CA PHE A 63 -0.25 5.40 -16.70
C PHE A 63 -1.68 5.94 -16.64
N TYR A 64 -2.15 6.65 -17.67
CA TYR A 64 -3.50 7.23 -17.72
C TYR A 64 -4.41 6.57 -18.76
N ASP A 65 -3.91 6.17 -19.95
CA ASP A 65 -4.74 5.48 -20.95
C ASP A 65 -4.92 3.97 -20.64
N ILE A 66 -3.88 3.30 -20.10
CA ILE A 66 -3.93 1.90 -19.61
C ILE A 66 -4.16 1.84 -18.08
N PRO A 67 -4.90 2.82 -17.54
CA PRO A 67 -4.90 3.31 -16.14
C PRO A 67 -3.94 2.67 -15.10
N LEU A 68 -2.65 2.45 -15.42
CA LEU A 68 -1.71 1.79 -14.49
C LEU A 68 -1.54 2.58 -13.19
N ALA A 69 -1.66 3.91 -13.27
CA ALA A 69 -1.61 4.78 -12.10
C ALA A 69 -2.71 4.42 -11.10
N ALA A 70 -3.97 4.47 -11.55
CA ALA A 70 -5.13 4.17 -10.71
C ALA A 70 -5.11 2.72 -10.21
N LEU A 71 -4.72 1.78 -11.08
CA LEU A 71 -4.58 0.38 -10.71
C LEU A 71 -3.53 0.20 -9.61
N SER A 72 -2.37 0.84 -9.72
CA SER A 72 -1.32 0.75 -8.71
C SER A 72 -1.78 1.32 -7.36
N ASP A 73 -2.46 2.46 -7.34
CA ASP A 73 -2.94 3.07 -6.11
C ASP A 73 -4.05 2.23 -5.44
N GLN A 74 -4.99 1.68 -6.23
CA GLN A 74 -6.05 0.80 -5.72
C GLN A 74 -5.53 -0.56 -5.25
N THR A 75 -4.60 -1.16 -6.00
CA THR A 75 -3.98 -2.43 -5.62
C THR A 75 -3.09 -2.30 -4.40
N PHE A 76 -2.46 -1.14 -4.18
CA PHE A 76 -1.74 -0.88 -2.93
C PHE A 76 -2.67 -0.88 -1.72
N LEU A 77 -3.80 -0.17 -1.81
CA LEU A 77 -4.79 -0.15 -0.76
C LEU A 77 -5.37 -1.55 -0.50
N LEU A 78 -5.74 -2.27 -1.56
CA LEU A 78 -6.21 -3.66 -1.46
C LEU A 78 -5.13 -4.58 -0.86
N GLY A 79 -3.87 -4.39 -1.24
CA GLY A 79 -2.72 -5.08 -0.67
C GLY A 79 -2.60 -4.85 0.83
N ILE A 80 -2.80 -3.61 1.30
CA ILE A 80 -2.84 -3.29 2.74
C ILE A 80 -3.96 -4.08 3.41
N TRP A 81 -5.19 -4.00 2.90
CA TRP A 81 -6.35 -4.67 3.52
C TRP A 81 -6.20 -6.18 3.59
N ILE A 82 -5.72 -6.82 2.52
CA ILE A 82 -5.51 -8.27 2.49
C ILE A 82 -4.36 -8.65 3.42
N THR A 83 -3.26 -7.89 3.40
CA THR A 83 -2.10 -8.19 4.24
C THR A 83 -2.41 -7.98 5.73
N LEU A 84 -3.28 -7.02 6.08
CA LEU A 84 -3.74 -6.79 7.46
C LEU A 84 -4.43 -8.02 8.07
N VAL A 85 -5.09 -8.85 7.26
CA VAL A 85 -5.75 -10.09 7.72
C VAL A 85 -4.91 -11.34 7.42
N SER A 86 -3.68 -11.15 6.96
CA SER A 86 -2.75 -12.24 6.61
C SER A 86 -1.76 -12.52 7.74
N ARG A 87 -0.98 -13.59 7.58
CA ARG A 87 0.18 -13.88 8.45
C ARG A 87 1.31 -12.86 8.29
N ASN A 88 1.31 -12.11 7.19
CA ASN A 88 2.37 -11.18 6.83
C ASN A 88 2.06 -9.73 7.28
N ILE A 89 1.13 -9.54 8.22
CA ILE A 89 0.75 -8.22 8.76
C ILE A 89 1.95 -7.38 9.20
N ASN A 90 3.02 -8.02 9.68
CA ASN A 90 4.26 -7.37 10.10
C ASN A 90 4.92 -6.52 8.99
N TYR A 91 4.63 -6.80 7.72
CA TYR A 91 5.19 -6.06 6.58
C TYR A 91 4.41 -4.80 6.21
N VAL A 92 3.14 -4.70 6.63
CA VAL A 92 2.28 -3.55 6.30
C VAL A 92 2.86 -2.23 6.81
N PRO A 93 3.36 -2.11 8.06
CA PRO A 93 4.00 -0.89 8.53
C PRO A 93 5.13 -0.41 7.61
N TYR A 94 5.98 -1.33 7.17
CA TYR A 94 7.10 -1.02 6.28
C TYR A 94 6.61 -0.56 4.91
N ALA A 95 5.61 -1.21 4.32
CA ALA A 95 5.02 -0.76 3.07
C ALA A 95 4.41 0.65 3.18
N MET A 96 3.74 0.97 4.30
CA MET A 96 3.20 2.31 4.55
C MET A 96 4.30 3.36 4.68
N TRP A 97 5.42 3.03 5.33
CA TRP A 97 6.57 3.93 5.42
C TRP A 97 7.26 4.16 4.09
N ILE A 98 7.48 3.10 3.30
CA ILE A 98 8.05 3.25 1.96
C ILE A 98 7.10 4.11 1.09
N TYR A 99 5.79 3.89 1.18
CA TYR A 99 4.81 4.73 0.48
C TYR A 99 4.89 6.20 0.89
N ALA A 100 5.04 6.50 2.18
CA ALA A 100 5.24 7.86 2.67
C ALA A 100 6.53 8.48 2.12
N VAL A 101 7.63 7.73 2.09
CA VAL A 101 8.90 8.16 1.48
C VAL A 101 8.73 8.43 -0.01
N VAL A 102 8.11 7.51 -0.76
CA VAL A 102 7.87 7.65 -2.20
C VAL A 102 6.97 8.84 -2.50
N THR A 103 5.99 9.13 -1.64
CA THR A 103 5.10 10.30 -1.78
C THR A 103 5.84 11.63 -1.59
N LEU A 104 6.87 11.64 -0.74
CA LEU A 104 7.71 12.83 -0.51
C LEU A 104 8.87 12.94 -1.52
N PHE A 105 9.19 11.86 -2.21
CA PHE A 105 10.21 11.82 -3.24
C PHE A 105 9.64 12.33 -4.58
N PRO A 106 10.36 13.15 -5.38
CA PRO A 106 11.69 13.71 -5.15
C PRO A 106 11.61 15.18 -4.71
N PHE A 107 11.12 15.49 -3.49
CA PHE A 107 11.15 16.81 -2.79
C PHE A 107 10.90 18.10 -3.60
N THR A 108 10.37 18.03 -4.81
CA THR A 108 10.34 19.15 -5.77
C THR A 108 9.01 19.86 -5.75
N ASP A 109 7.94 19.17 -5.34
CA ASP A 109 6.60 19.73 -5.12
C ASP A 109 6.07 19.31 -3.75
N LEU A 110 6.59 19.93 -2.69
CA LEU A 110 6.08 19.79 -1.31
C LEU A 110 4.69 20.43 -1.20
N SER A 111 3.69 19.77 -1.76
CA SER A 111 2.30 20.15 -1.55
C SER A 111 1.86 19.79 -0.13
N PHE A 112 1.02 20.61 0.48
CA PHE A 112 0.41 20.30 1.77
C PHE A 112 -0.34 18.96 1.73
N ALA A 113 -1.00 18.65 0.60
CA ALA A 113 -1.67 17.37 0.39
C ALA A 113 -0.70 16.18 0.42
N GLY A 114 0.47 16.30 -0.23
CA GLY A 114 1.52 15.27 -0.21
C GLY A 114 2.11 15.07 1.19
N LEU A 115 2.38 16.17 1.91
CA LEU A 115 2.85 16.16 3.29
C LEU A 115 1.84 15.50 4.24
N LEU A 116 0.58 15.89 4.14
CA LEU A 116 -0.50 15.33 4.95
C LEU A 116 -0.66 13.83 4.67
N LYS A 117 -0.65 13.42 3.40
CA LYS A 117 -0.72 12.00 3.02
C LYS A 117 0.45 11.22 3.61
N ALA A 118 1.68 11.69 3.43
CA ALA A 118 2.86 11.04 3.99
C ALA A 118 2.81 10.95 5.52
N ALA A 119 2.37 12.01 6.20
CA ALA A 119 2.19 12.01 7.65
C ALA A 119 1.15 10.97 8.12
N ILE A 120 0.02 10.85 7.42
CA ILE A 120 -1.01 9.84 7.72
C ILE A 120 -0.42 8.43 7.59
N TYR A 121 0.23 8.11 6.48
CA TYR A 121 0.81 6.78 6.27
C TYR A 121 1.97 6.47 7.25
N ALA A 122 2.78 7.46 7.58
CA ALA A 122 3.83 7.33 8.59
C ALA A 122 3.26 7.04 9.99
N PHE A 123 2.24 7.81 10.38
CA PHE A 123 1.57 7.67 11.67
C PHE A 123 0.84 6.34 11.80
N LEU A 124 0.05 5.96 10.79
CA LEU A 124 -0.65 4.68 10.78
C LEU A 124 0.34 3.51 10.76
N GLY A 125 1.42 3.60 9.99
CA GLY A 125 2.49 2.61 9.98
C GLY A 125 3.11 2.43 11.37
N TYR A 126 3.35 3.53 12.11
CA TYR A 126 3.85 3.46 13.48
C TYR A 126 2.89 2.76 14.44
N TRP A 127 1.59 3.09 14.40
CA TRP A 127 0.59 2.43 15.23
C TRP A 127 0.44 0.95 14.92
N LEU A 128 0.49 0.61 13.63
CA LEU A 128 0.41 -0.77 13.18
C LEU A 128 1.65 -1.55 13.59
N PHE A 129 2.85 -0.95 13.49
CA PHE A 129 4.10 -1.55 13.98
C PHE A 129 4.03 -1.89 15.48
N ARG A 130 3.48 -0.97 16.29
CA ARG A 130 3.25 -1.22 17.71
C ARG A 130 2.24 -2.34 17.96
N TYR A 131 1.21 -2.46 17.13
CA TYR A 131 0.26 -3.55 17.20
C TYR A 131 0.91 -4.90 16.86
N THR A 132 1.69 -4.96 15.77
CA THR A 132 2.37 -6.19 15.34
C THR A 132 3.41 -6.67 16.34
N ALA A 133 3.99 -5.76 17.13
CA ALA A 133 4.90 -6.10 18.23
C ALA A 133 4.17 -6.51 19.53
N SER A 134 2.84 -6.42 19.59
CA SER A 134 2.05 -6.74 20.78
C SER A 134 1.61 -8.21 20.80
N ALA A 135 1.41 -8.78 21.99
CA ALA A 135 0.96 -10.17 22.18
C ALA A 135 -0.36 -10.48 21.45
N HIS A 136 -1.19 -9.48 21.20
CA HIS A 136 -2.52 -9.62 20.59
C HIS A 136 -2.47 -9.80 19.06
N ALA A 137 -1.32 -9.58 18.42
CA ALA A 137 -1.16 -9.85 16.99
C ALA A 137 -1.27 -11.36 16.72
N ASN A 138 -0.69 -12.21 17.57
CA ASN A 138 -0.70 -13.66 17.41
C ASN A 138 -2.11 -14.27 17.49
N GLU A 139 -2.99 -13.70 18.32
CA GLU A 139 -4.38 -14.15 18.47
C GLU A 139 -5.24 -13.87 17.22
N SER A 140 -5.00 -12.74 16.54
CA SER A 140 -5.71 -12.36 15.31
C SER A 140 -5.34 -13.21 14.09
N VAL A 141 -4.12 -13.76 14.08
CA VAL A 141 -3.58 -14.53 12.96
C VAL A 141 -3.87 -16.04 13.11
N ALA A 142 -4.00 -16.52 14.36
CA ALA A 142 -4.28 -17.92 14.68
C ALA A 142 -5.76 -18.32 14.60
N SER A 143 -6.68 -17.35 14.62
CA SER A 143 -8.13 -17.54 14.42
C SER A 143 -8.52 -17.65 12.95
#